data_AF-A0A2U1UNS3-F1
#
_entry.id   AF-A0A2U1UNS3-F1
#
_cell.length_a   1.000
_cell.length_b   1.000
_cell.length_c   1.000
_cell.angle_alpha   90.00
_cell.angle_beta   90.00
_cell.angle_gamma   90.00
#
_symmetry.space_group_name_H-M   'P 1'
#
loop_
_entity.id
_entity.type
_entity.pdbx_description
1 polymer ?
#
loop_
_entity_poly.entity_id
_entity_poly.type
_entity_poly.pdbx_seq_one_letter_code
_entity_poly.pdbx_strand_id
1 'polypeptide(L)' 'TGKSVREVVLERGLLTVEQLDDIFSIQNLMHPAYKAKRYTDDKESV' A
#
# COMPACT_ATOMS: atom_id res chain seq x y z
N THR A 1 -6.32 -18.93 -4.31
CA THR A 1 -6.53 -18.71 -2.86
C THR A 1 -7.81 -17.97 -2.53
N GLY A 2 -8.53 -17.31 -3.46
CA GLY A 2 -9.85 -16.71 -3.18
C GLY A 2 -9.87 -15.52 -2.21
N LYS A 3 -8.74 -15.25 -1.53
CA LYS A 3 -8.57 -14.14 -0.59
C LYS A 3 -8.53 -12.80 -1.33
N SER A 4 -9.06 -11.78 -0.67
CA SER A 4 -8.97 -10.40 -1.10
C SER A 4 -7.53 -9.88 -1.02
N VAL A 5 -7.22 -8.88 -1.83
CA VAL A 5 -5.91 -8.20 -1.80
C VAL A 5 -5.63 -7.61 -0.41
N ARG A 6 -6.66 -7.05 0.26
CA ARG A 6 -6.54 -6.47 1.60
C ARG A 6 -6.06 -7.51 2.63
N GLU A 7 -6.65 -8.70 2.63
CA GLU A 7 -6.26 -9.79 3.54
C GLU A 7 -4.82 -10.21 3.31
N VAL A 8 -4.42 -10.40 2.06
CA VAL A 8 -3.05 -10.85 1.73
C VAL A 8 -1.98 -9.83 2.15
N VAL A 9 -2.28 -8.53 2.04
CA VAL A 9 -1.36 -7.45 2.41
C VAL A 9 -1.18 -7.37 3.93
N LEU A 10 -2.26 -7.51 4.69
CA LEU A 10 -2.23 -7.51 6.15
C LEU A 10 -1.55 -8.78 6.70
N GLU A 11 -1.86 -9.95 6.15
CA GLU A 11 -1.22 -11.22 6.52
C GLU A 11 0.32 -11.18 6.34
N ARG A 12 0.79 -10.45 5.32
CA ARG A 12 2.22 -10.30 5.02
C ARG A 12 2.88 -9.13 5.76
N GLY A 13 2.12 -8.33 6.51
CA GLY A 13 2.63 -7.17 7.24
C GLY A 13 3.21 -6.07 6.33
N LEU A 14 2.72 -5.96 5.09
CA LEU A 14 3.30 -5.03 4.10
C LEU A 14 2.82 -3.59 4.30
N LEU A 15 1.59 -3.41 4.79
CA LEU A 15 0.96 -2.12 5.06
C LEU A 15 0.09 -2.22 6.32
N THR A 16 -0.09 -1.09 6.99
CA THR A 16 -1.04 -0.95 8.09
C THR A 16 -2.48 -0.84 7.60
N VAL A 17 -3.44 -1.02 8.51
CA VAL A 17 -4.87 -0.87 8.22
C VAL A 17 -5.17 0.56 7.77
N GLU A 18 -4.58 1.54 8.45
CA GLU A 18 -4.76 2.96 8.19
C GLU A 18 -4.22 3.35 6.81
N GLN A 19 -3.07 2.83 6.42
CA GLN A 19 -2.52 3.03 5.07
C GLN A 19 -3.42 2.42 3.99
N LEU A 20 -3.97 1.23 4.24
CA LEU A 20 -4.88 0.58 3.30
C LEU A 20 -6.20 1.33 3.16
N ASP A 21 -6.76 1.84 4.26
CA ASP A 21 -7.99 2.62 4.24
C ASP A 21 -7.80 3.94 3.50
N ASP A 22 -6.65 4.60 3.67
CA ASP A 22 -6.33 5.82 2.92
C ASP A 22 -6.15 5.55 1.41
N ILE A 23 -5.43 4.47 1.04
CA ILE A 23 -5.22 4.07 -0.36
C ILE A 23 -6.54 3.69 -1.04
N PHE A 24 -7.40 2.93 -0.36
CA PHE A 24 -8.69 2.48 -0.90
C PHE A 24 -9.85 3.44 -0.62
N SER A 25 -9.58 4.63 -0.09
CA SER A 25 -10.60 5.65 0.10
C SER A 25 -11.25 6.04 -1.23
N ILE A 26 -12.56 6.30 -1.23
CA ILE A 26 -13.28 6.75 -2.42
C ILE A 26 -12.61 7.99 -3.03
N GLN A 27 -12.13 8.90 -2.18
CA GLN A 27 -11.41 10.09 -2.64
C GLN A 27 -10.13 9.73 -3.40
N ASN A 28 -9.29 8.85 -2.88
CA ASN A 28 -8.05 8.44 -3.55
C ASN A 28 -8.34 7.59 -4.81
N LEU A 29 -9.44 6.85 -4.84
CA LEU A 29 -9.85 6.10 -6.05
C LEU A 29 -10.35 7.03 -7.16
N MET A 30 -11.06 8.11 -6.81
CA MET A 30 -11.52 9.14 -7.75
C MET A 30 -10.40 10.11 -8.17
N HIS A 31 -9.44 10.35 -7.28
CA HIS A 31 -8.32 11.25 -7.47
C HIS A 31 -6.99 10.55 -7.10
N PRO A 32 -6.47 9.68 -7.99
CA PRO A 32 -5.32 8.84 -7.68
C PRO A 32 -4.09 9.65 -7.30
N ALA A 33 -3.60 9.42 -6.08
CA ALA A 33 -2.33 9.93 -5.60
C ALA A 33 -1.37 8.78 -5.30
N TYR A 34 -0.10 8.91 -5.74
CA TYR A 34 0.92 7.92 -5.42
C TYR A 34 1.44 8.13 -3.99
N LYS A 35 1.16 7.16 -3.11
CA LYS A 35 1.48 7.21 -1.67
C LYS A 35 2.58 6.27 -1.21
N ALA A 36 3.15 5.47 -2.12
CA ALA A 36 4.17 4.48 -1.76
C ALA A 36 5.56 5.11 -1.60
N LYS A 37 6.41 4.44 -0.81
CA LYS A 37 7.83 4.79 -0.69
C LYS A 37 8.51 4.58 -2.04
N ARG A 38 9.14 5.62 -2.57
CA ARG A 38 9.98 5.51 -3.77
C ARG A 38 11.29 4.83 -3.36
N TYR A 39 11.57 3.71 -4.00
CA TYR A 39 12.89 3.10 -3.98
C TYR A 39 13.59 3.57 -5.26
N THR A 40 14.35 4.64 -5.15
CA THR A 40 15.33 5.00 -6.18
C THR A 40 16.51 4.04 -6.05
N ASP A 41 17.18 3.76 -7.16
CA ASP A 41 18.33 2.83 -7.25
C ASP A 41 19.45 3.18 -6.23
N ASP A 42 19.48 4.42 -5.73
CA ASP A 42 20.44 4.97 -4.76
C ASP A 42 20.35 4.49 -3.29
N LYS A 43 19.65 3.41 -2.94
CA LYS A 43 19.73 2.87 -1.55
C LYS A 43 19.75 1.35 -1.45
N GLU A 44 20.90 0.76 -1.81
CA GLU A 44 21.67 0.02 -0.80
C GLU A 44 22.43 1.02 0.05
N SER A 45 22.09 1.14 1.33
CA SER A 45 23.02 1.47 2.41
C SER A 45 22.27 1.29 3.73
N VAL A 46 22.77 0.30 4.45
CA VAL A 46 22.57 -0.05 5.86
C VAL A 46 22.33 1.16 6.76
#